data_AF-A0A7H4M5T6-F1
#
_entry.id   AF-A0A7H4M5T6-F1
#
_cell.length_a   1.000
_cell.length_b   1.000
_cell.length_c   1.000
_cell.angle_alpha   90.00
_cell.angle_beta   90.00
_cell.angle_gamma   90.00
#
_symmetry.space_group_name_H-M   'P 1'
#
loop_
_entity.id
_entity.type
_entity.pdbx_description
1 polymer ?
#
loop_
_entity_poly.entity_id
_entity_poly.type
_entity_poly.pdbx_seq_one_letter_code
_entity_poly.pdbx_strand_id
1 'polypeptide(L)'
;MVCHHLDPDIAEDVAFAESRIRRETIAAEDVLHDLGAFSLTSSDSQAMGRVGEVVLRTWQVAHRMKVQRGPLAEESGDNDNFRVKRYIAKYTINPALTHGIAHEVGSIEVGKLADLVLWSPRSSA
;
A
#
# COMPACT_ATOMS: atom_id res chain seq x y z
N MET A 1 -22.07 4.70 3.80
CA MET A 1 -23.49 4.78 3.40
C MET A 1 -23.92 3.52 2.64
N VAL A 2 -23.68 3.42 1.33
CA VAL A 2 -24.21 2.34 0.47
C VAL A 2 -23.93 0.91 0.99
N CYS A 3 -22.67 0.56 1.28
CA CYS A 3 -22.31 -0.81 1.69
C CYS A 3 -22.98 -1.30 2.97
N HIS A 4 -23.48 -0.37 3.80
CA HIS A 4 -24.16 -0.67 5.05
C HIS A 4 -25.65 -0.34 5.00
N HIS A 5 -26.18 0.04 3.82
CA HIS A 5 -27.57 0.48 3.63
C HIS A 5 -28.00 1.58 4.61
N LEU A 6 -27.08 2.50 4.94
CA LEU A 6 -27.33 3.61 5.84
C LEU A 6 -28.06 4.74 5.12
N ASP A 7 -28.93 5.44 5.85
CA ASP A 7 -29.76 6.54 5.37
C ASP A 7 -29.14 7.90 5.73
N PRO A 8 -28.87 8.80 4.77
CA PRO A 8 -28.36 10.15 5.06
C PRO A 8 -29.33 11.04 5.84
N ASP A 9 -30.62 10.72 5.88
CA ASP A 9 -31.63 11.48 6.62
C ASP A 9 -31.75 11.04 8.10
N ILE A 10 -31.05 9.98 8.51
CA ILE A 10 -30.97 9.50 9.89
C ILE A 10 -29.67 9.99 10.54
N ALA A 11 -29.77 10.80 11.60
CA ALA A 11 -28.62 11.43 12.24
C ALA A 11 -27.60 10.42 12.81
N GLU A 12 -28.09 9.31 13.38
CA GLU A 12 -27.27 8.23 13.93
C GLU A 12 -26.46 7.50 12.84
N ASP A 13 -27.04 7.33 11.66
CA ASP A 13 -26.39 6.69 10.50
C ASP A 13 -25.28 7.58 9.93
N VAL A 14 -25.53 8.90 9.87
CA VAL A 14 -24.51 9.89 9.49
C VAL A 14 -23.38 9.90 10.53
N ALA A 15 -23.71 9.96 11.82
CA ALA A 15 -22.72 9.96 12.89
C ALA A 15 -21.84 8.69 12.87
N PHE A 16 -22.44 7.51 12.62
CA PHE A 16 -21.70 6.27 12.44
C PHE A 16 -20.74 6.36 11.24
N ALA A 17 -21.21 6.84 10.09
CA ALA A 17 -20.38 6.97 8.89
C ALA A 17 -19.20 7.94 9.09
N GLU A 18 -19.45 9.11 9.69
CA GLU A 18 -18.43 10.13 9.97
C GLU A 18 -17.41 9.65 11.01
N SER A 19 -17.86 8.88 12.01
CA SER A 19 -16.95 8.29 12.99
C SER A 19 -15.96 7.31 12.37
N ARG A 20 -16.29 6.70 11.22
CA ARG A 20 -15.48 5.69 10.54
C ARG A 20 -14.58 6.29 9.46
N ILE A 21 -15.08 7.22 8.65
CA ILE A 21 -14.36 7.81 7.52
C ILE A 21 -13.71 9.13 7.95
N ARG A 22 -12.49 9.04 8.46
CA ARG A 22 -11.79 10.17 9.09
C ARG A 22 -10.60 10.61 8.24
N ARG A 23 -10.59 11.87 7.84
CA ARG A 23 -9.51 12.45 7.01
C ARG A 23 -8.15 12.36 7.71
N GLU A 24 -8.15 12.54 9.02
CA GLU A 24 -6.98 12.55 9.88
C GLU A 24 -6.26 11.21 9.84
N THR A 25 -7.01 10.11 10.02
CA THR A 25 -6.40 8.77 10.02
C THR A 25 -6.02 8.29 8.62
N ILE A 26 -6.75 8.71 7.58
CA ILE A 26 -6.37 8.43 6.18
C ILE A 26 -5.08 9.17 5.81
N ALA A 27 -4.92 10.43 6.21
CA ALA A 27 -3.67 11.16 5.98
C ALA A 27 -2.50 10.60 6.80
N ALA A 28 -2.77 10.14 8.03
CA ALA A 28 -1.76 9.50 8.87
C ALA A 28 -1.28 8.17 8.29
N GLU A 29 -2.16 7.39 7.66
CA GLU A 29 -1.83 6.10 7.02
C GLU A 29 -0.70 6.25 5.99
N ASP A 30 -0.76 7.26 5.11
CA ASP A 30 0.30 7.53 4.14
C ASP A 30 1.67 7.73 4.81
N VAL A 31 1.70 8.52 5.89
CA VAL A 31 2.93 8.78 6.65
C VAL A 31 3.43 7.51 7.35
N LEU A 32 2.52 6.73 7.93
CA LEU A 32 2.86 5.47 8.60
C LEU A 32 3.41 4.43 7.62
N HIS A 33 2.91 4.39 6.38
CA HIS A 33 3.52 3.59 5.32
C HIS A 33 4.94 4.07 4.99
N ASP A 34 5.17 5.38 4.86
CA ASP A 34 6.47 5.95 4.50
C ASP A 34 7.52 5.77 5.59
N LEU A 35 7.10 5.82 6.86
CA LEU A 35 7.93 5.50 8.03
C LEU A 35 8.21 4.00 8.17
N GLY A 36 7.44 3.14 7.49
CA GLY A 36 7.55 1.68 7.61
C GLY A 36 6.79 1.08 8.79
N ALA A 37 5.99 1.88 9.51
CA ALA A 37 5.13 1.40 10.59
C ALA A 37 3.99 0.52 10.08
N PHE A 38 3.47 0.78 8.87
CA PHE A 38 2.57 -0.13 8.16
C PHE A 38 3.36 -0.98 7.17
N SER A 39 3.34 -2.29 7.38
CA SER A 39 4.26 -3.23 6.74
C SER A 39 3.70 -3.88 5.47
N LEU A 40 2.38 -3.89 5.25
CA LEU A 40 1.75 -4.55 4.11
C LEU A 40 0.78 -3.61 3.39
N THR A 41 0.58 -3.85 2.09
CA THR A 41 -0.56 -3.32 1.32
C THR A 41 -1.35 -4.49 0.75
N SER A 42 -2.68 -4.35 0.68
CA SER A 42 -3.58 -5.39 0.17
C SER A 42 -4.75 -4.77 -0.60
N SER A 43 -5.60 -5.60 -1.21
CA SER A 43 -6.65 -5.13 -2.11
C SER A 43 -8.00 -4.90 -1.45
N ASP A 44 -8.37 -5.69 -0.45
CA ASP A 44 -9.75 -5.84 0.03
C ASP A 44 -10.75 -6.05 -1.14
N SER A 45 -10.46 -7.06 -1.96
CA SER A 45 -11.06 -7.24 -3.30
C SER A 45 -12.59 -7.28 -3.28
N GLN A 46 -13.21 -6.31 -3.97
CA GLN A 46 -14.66 -6.15 -4.09
C GLN A 46 -15.41 -5.91 -2.77
N ALA A 47 -14.68 -5.68 -1.68
CA ALA A 47 -15.22 -5.52 -0.33
C ALA A 47 -14.69 -4.25 0.36
N MET A 48 -14.56 -3.16 -0.41
CA MET A 48 -13.97 -1.84 -0.09
C MET A 48 -12.64 -1.54 -0.79
N GLY A 49 -12.13 -2.44 -1.61
CA GLY A 49 -11.00 -2.13 -2.48
C GLY A 49 -10.95 -2.91 -3.80
N ARG A 50 -9.79 -2.83 -4.46
CA ARG A 50 -9.63 -3.11 -5.90
C ARG A 50 -8.44 -4.04 -6.15
N VAL A 51 -8.73 -5.25 -6.64
CA VAL A 51 -7.74 -6.32 -6.84
C VAL A 51 -6.61 -5.94 -7.80
N GLY A 52 -6.92 -5.20 -8.87
CA GLY A 52 -5.95 -4.78 -9.88
C GLY A 52 -5.09 -3.57 -9.49
N GLU A 53 -5.26 -3.01 -8.29
CA GLU A 53 -4.64 -1.73 -7.93
C GLU A 53 -3.60 -1.83 -6.79
N VAL A 54 -3.30 -3.00 -6.25
CA VAL A 54 -2.35 -3.14 -5.11
C VAL A 54 -0.98 -2.55 -5.44
N VAL A 55 -0.42 -2.95 -6.58
CA VAL A 55 0.91 -2.49 -7.02
C VAL A 55 0.89 -0.99 -7.31
N LEU A 56 -0.09 -0.52 -8.10
CA LEU A 56 -0.15 0.90 -8.50
C LEU A 56 -0.38 1.82 -7.30
N ARG A 57 -1.26 1.46 -6.36
CA ARG A 57 -1.57 2.28 -5.18
C ARG A 57 -0.38 2.37 -4.24
N THR A 58 0.36 1.26 -4.07
CA THR A 58 1.59 1.27 -3.28
C THR A 58 2.60 2.27 -3.84
N TRP A 59 2.79 2.32 -5.16
CA TRP A 59 3.69 3.29 -5.79
C TRP A 59 3.15 4.72 -5.78
N GLN A 60 1.84 4.93 -5.87
CA GLN A 60 1.23 6.25 -5.73
C GLN A 60 1.46 6.84 -4.33
N VAL A 61 1.37 6.04 -3.27
CA VAL A 61 1.71 6.49 -1.91
C VAL A 61 3.20 6.84 -1.82
N ALA A 62 4.09 5.97 -2.31
CA ALA A 62 5.53 6.25 -2.34
C ALA A 62 5.85 7.58 -3.04
N HIS A 63 5.23 7.81 -4.21
CA HIS A 63 5.36 9.05 -4.97
C HIS A 63 4.85 10.27 -4.18
N ARG A 64 3.62 10.19 -3.63
CA ARG A 64 3.03 11.27 -2.83
C ARG A 64 3.88 11.64 -1.63
N MET A 65 4.42 10.64 -0.94
CA MET A 65 5.27 10.84 0.22
C MET A 65 6.63 11.42 -0.15
N LYS A 66 7.22 11.04 -1.29
CA LYS A 66 8.38 11.75 -1.84
C LYS A 66 8.09 13.23 -2.08
N VAL A 67 6.98 13.54 -2.77
CA VAL A 67 6.61 14.92 -3.10
C VAL A 67 6.40 15.78 -1.84
N GLN A 68 5.79 15.22 -0.80
CA GLN A 68 5.46 15.98 0.42
C GLN A 68 6.57 15.99 1.48
N ARG A 69 7.37 14.92 1.59
CA ARG A 69 8.31 14.71 2.69
C ARG A 69 9.77 14.71 2.26
N GLY A 70 10.04 14.71 0.95
CA GLY A 70 11.39 14.63 0.42
C GLY A 70 12.02 13.24 0.58
N PRO A 71 13.36 13.14 0.53
CA PRO A 71 14.09 11.90 0.74
C PRO A 71 13.85 11.31 2.14
N LEU A 72 13.93 9.98 2.27
CA LEU A 72 13.94 9.32 3.58
C LEU A 72 15.28 9.54 4.29
N ALA A 73 15.29 9.43 5.62
CA ALA A 73 16.51 9.63 6.41
C ALA A 73 17.57 8.54 6.14
N GLU A 74 17.12 7.35 5.76
CA GLU A 74 17.96 6.20 5.41
C GLU A 74 18.44 6.21 3.95
N GLU A 75 18.03 7.21 3.17
CA GLU A 75 18.40 7.31 1.76
C GLU A 75 19.85 7.76 1.60
N SER A 76 20.57 7.17 0.66
CA SER A 76 21.97 7.47 0.39
C SER A 76 22.20 7.79 -1.10
N GLY A 77 22.73 8.97 -1.38
CA GLY A 77 22.96 9.45 -2.76
C GLY A 77 21.73 10.10 -3.39
N ASP A 78 21.83 10.40 -4.69
CA ASP A 78 20.76 11.07 -5.45
C ASP A 78 19.82 10.05 -6.09
N ASN A 79 19.00 9.40 -5.27
CA ASN A 79 18.05 8.37 -5.67
C ASN A 79 16.97 8.16 -4.59
N ASP A 80 16.01 7.28 -4.86
CA ASP A 80 14.94 6.89 -3.92
C ASP A 80 15.01 5.39 -3.59
N ASN A 81 16.19 4.77 -3.67
CA ASN A 81 16.31 3.30 -3.62
C ASN A 81 15.81 2.72 -2.30
N PHE A 82 16.08 3.37 -1.18
CA PHE A 82 15.61 2.91 0.12
C PHE A 82 14.08 2.99 0.21
N ARG A 83 13.48 4.09 -0.26
CA ARG A 83 12.02 4.18 -0.38
C ARG A 83 11.47 3.09 -1.30
N VAL A 84 12.05 2.90 -2.48
CA VAL A 84 11.62 1.87 -3.44
C VAL A 84 11.64 0.48 -2.81
N LYS A 85 12.73 0.13 -2.11
CA LYS A 85 12.86 -1.14 -1.38
C LYS A 85 11.83 -1.28 -0.26
N ARG A 86 11.59 -0.21 0.52
CA ARG A 86 10.58 -0.19 1.60
C ARG A 86 9.18 -0.46 1.06
N TYR A 87 8.82 0.10 -0.10
CA TYR A 87 7.47 -0.02 -0.66
C TYR A 87 7.26 -1.32 -1.45
N ILE A 88 8.25 -1.81 -2.22
CA ILE A 88 8.11 -3.10 -2.92
C ILE A 88 7.92 -4.26 -1.94
N ALA A 89 8.56 -4.18 -0.76
CA ALA A 89 8.41 -5.19 0.29
C ALA A 89 6.96 -5.32 0.78
N LYS A 90 6.16 -4.24 0.73
CA LYS A 90 4.78 -4.20 1.27
C LYS A 90 3.81 -5.13 0.54
N TYR A 91 4.08 -5.45 -0.73
CA TYR A 91 3.25 -6.38 -1.53
C TYR A 91 4.02 -7.60 -2.06
N THR A 92 5.28 -7.80 -1.66
CA THR A 92 6.08 -8.97 -2.05
C THR A 92 6.47 -9.79 -0.83
N ILE A 93 7.60 -9.47 -0.17
CA ILE A 93 8.15 -10.31 0.88
C ILE A 93 7.37 -10.22 2.21
N ASN A 94 6.81 -9.06 2.57
CA ASN A 94 6.10 -8.92 3.85
C ASN A 94 4.79 -9.73 3.89
N PRO A 95 3.93 -9.75 2.85
CA PRO A 95 2.82 -10.68 2.79
C PRO A 95 3.26 -12.15 2.89
N ALA A 96 4.30 -12.53 2.16
CA ALA A 96 4.79 -13.91 2.16
C ALA A 96 5.29 -14.36 3.56
N LEU A 97 6.00 -13.48 4.26
CA LEU A 97 6.43 -13.71 5.66
C LEU A 97 5.23 -13.82 6.60
N THR A 98 4.28 -12.89 6.48
CA THR A 98 3.08 -12.83 7.34
C THR A 98 2.24 -14.09 7.23
N HIS A 99 2.15 -14.66 6.03
CA HIS A 99 1.37 -15.88 5.77
C HIS A 99 2.19 -17.18 5.78
N GLY A 100 3.48 -17.14 6.15
CA GLY A 100 4.30 -18.34 6.32
C GLY A 100 4.74 -19.02 5.02
N ILE A 101 4.70 -18.33 3.88
CA ILE A 101 5.03 -18.85 2.54
C ILE A 101 6.30 -18.25 1.93
N ALA A 102 7.07 -17.48 2.72
CA ALA A 102 8.30 -16.82 2.25
C ALA A 102 9.41 -17.78 1.81
N HIS A 103 9.32 -19.07 2.14
CA HIS A 103 10.24 -20.10 1.66
C HIS A 103 9.97 -20.46 0.18
N GLU A 104 8.75 -20.24 -0.30
CA GLU A 104 8.36 -20.54 -1.70
C GLU A 104 8.38 -19.28 -2.58
N VAL A 105 7.86 -18.15 -2.09
CA VAL A 105 7.58 -16.95 -2.91
C VAL A 105 7.94 -15.63 -2.20
N GLY A 106 7.70 -14.50 -2.86
CA GLY A 106 7.73 -13.16 -2.27
C GLY A 106 9.00 -12.36 -2.54
N SER A 107 10.00 -12.91 -3.22
CA SER A 107 11.22 -12.20 -3.59
C SER A 107 12.00 -12.97 -4.67
N ILE A 108 12.93 -12.27 -5.32
CA ILE A 108 13.84 -12.87 -6.30
C ILE A 108 15.06 -13.40 -5.54
N GLU A 109 14.99 -14.66 -5.12
CA GLU A 109 16.04 -15.36 -4.37
C GLU A 109 16.20 -16.79 -4.89
N VAL A 110 17.42 -17.33 -4.81
CA VAL A 110 17.72 -18.70 -5.26
C VAL A 110 16.92 -19.71 -4.43
N GLY A 111 16.31 -20.69 -5.10
CA GLY A 111 15.53 -21.75 -4.46
C GLY A 111 14.04 -21.45 -4.32
N LYS A 112 13.60 -20.20 -4.56
CA LYS A 112 12.17 -19.83 -4.60
C LYS A 112 11.56 -20.14 -5.97
N LEU A 113 10.23 -20.19 -6.02
CA LEU A 113 9.47 -20.29 -7.26
C LEU A 113 9.72 -19.07 -8.16
N ALA A 114 9.85 -19.30 -9.46
CA ALA A 114 10.16 -18.27 -10.46
C ALA A 114 8.93 -17.43 -10.88
N ASP A 115 8.19 -16.90 -9.90
CA ASP A 115 7.05 -16.00 -10.12
C ASP A 115 7.55 -14.57 -10.37
N LEU A 116 7.84 -14.28 -11.65
CA LEU A 116 8.47 -13.03 -12.08
C LEU A 116 7.53 -12.17 -12.92
N VAL A 117 7.60 -10.85 -12.72
CA VAL A 117 6.88 -9.85 -13.53
C VAL A 117 7.88 -8.92 -14.20
N LEU A 118 7.80 -8.81 -15.52
CA LEU A 118 8.65 -7.92 -16.31
C LEU A 118 7.91 -6.61 -16.58
N TRP A 119 8.58 -5.49 -16.31
CA TRP A 119 8.04 -4.15 -16.50
C TRP A 119 8.88 -3.37 -17.51
N SER A 120 8.22 -2.64 -18.41
CA SER A 120 8.86 -1.53 -19.12
C SER A 120 8.96 -0.34 -18.17
N PRO A 121 10.13 0.33 -18.02
CA PRO A 121 10.28 1.51 -17.15
C PRO A 121 9.30 2.64 -17.47
N ARG A 122 8.88 2.73 -18.74
CA ARG A 122 7.80 3.59 -19.18
C ARG A 122 6.56 2.74 -19.42
N SER A 123 5.50 2.97 -18.66
CA SER A 123 4.17 2.50 -19.05
C SER A 123 3.69 3.37 -20.21
N SER A 124 3.46 2.77 -21.37
CA SER A 124 2.71 3.41 -22.45
C SER A 124 1.29 3.69 -21.94
N ALA A 125 0.95 4.97 -21.80
CA ALA A 125 -0.41 5.43 -21.97
C ALA A 125 -0.71 5.49 -23.47
#